data_AF-A0A963L198-F1
#
_entry.id   AF-A0A963L198-F1
#
_cell.length_a   1.000
_cell.length_b   1.000
_cell.length_c   1.000
_cell.angle_alpha   90.00
_cell.angle_beta   90.00
_cell.angle_gamma   90.00
#
_symmetry.space_group_name_H-M   'P 1'
#
loop_
_entity.id
_entity.type
_entity.pdbx_description
1 polymer ?
#
loop_
_entity_poly.entity_id
_entity_poly.type
_entity_poly.pdbx_seq_one_letter_code
_entity_poly.pdbx_strand_id
1 'polypeptide(L)' 'MKRFQVKKVAVLGAGVMGAQIAAHLVNVKVPVVLFDLPAK' A
#
# COMPACT_ATOMS: atom_id res chain seq x y z
N MET A 1 4.44 19.18 -17.36
CA MET A 1 4.06 18.64 -16.03
C MET A 1 5.22 17.81 -15.47
N LYS A 2 5.66 18.05 -14.23
CA LYS A 2 6.72 17.26 -13.60
C LYS A 2 6.11 15.94 -13.12
N ARG A 3 6.68 14.80 -13.55
CA ARG A 3 6.16 13.47 -13.21
C ARG A 3 6.51 13.17 -11.75
N PHE A 4 5.51 13.07 -10.88
CA PHE A 4 5.72 12.69 -9.48
C PHE A 4 6.08 11.21 -9.41
N GLN A 5 7.27 10.88 -8.89
CA GLN A 5 7.69 9.49 -8.70
C GLN A 5 7.35 9.03 -7.29
N VAL A 6 6.42 8.08 -7.18
CA VAL A 6 6.07 7.45 -5.92
C VAL A 6 7.18 6.48 -5.52
N LYS A 7 7.85 6.76 -4.39
CA LYS A 7 8.96 5.95 -3.87
C LYS A 7 8.53 4.92 -2.83
N LYS A 8 7.41 5.17 -2.15
CA LYS A 8 6.86 4.33 -1.08
C LYS A 8 5.38 4.65 -0.89
N VAL A 9 4.57 3.66 -0.53
CA VAL A 9 3.15 3.82 -0.21
C VAL A 9 2.86 3.25 1.18
N ALA A 10 1.94 3.87 1.90
CA ALA A 10 1.35 3.30 3.10
C ALA A 10 -0.13 2.99 2.83
N VAL A 11 -0.59 1.80 3.17
CA VAL A 11 -1.99 1.38 3.12
C VAL A 11 -2.46 1.18 4.55
N LEU A 12 -3.48 1.93 4.95
CA LEU A 12 -4.08 1.87 6.28
C LEU A 12 -5.36 1.03 6.23
N GLY A 13 -5.33 -0.13 6.87
CA GLY A 13 -6.36 -1.17 6.83
C GLY A 13 -5.89 -2.40 6.04
N ALA A 14 -5.79 -3.55 6.70
CA ALA A 14 -5.40 -4.84 6.10
C ALA A 14 -6.59 -5.75 5.79
N GLY A 15 -7.80 -5.19 5.71
CA GLY A 15 -8.96 -5.89 5.14
C GLY A 15 -8.74 -6.30 3.68
N VAL A 16 -9.68 -7.09 3.13
CA VAL A 16 -9.53 -7.70 1.79
C VAL A 16 -9.17 -6.69 0.68
N MET A 17 -9.77 -5.49 0.72
CA MET A 17 -9.46 -4.43 -0.24
C MET A 17 -8.05 -3.84 -0.03
N GLY A 18 -7.68 -3.53 1.22
CA GLY A 18 -6.38 -2.93 1.53
C GLY A 18 -5.21 -3.86 1.19
N ALA A 19 -5.35 -5.16 1.49
CA ALA A 19 -4.39 -6.18 1.09
C ALA A 19 -4.23 -6.28 -0.43
N GLN A 20 -5.33 -6.21 -1.20
CA GLN A 20 -5.28 -6.23 -2.66
C GLN A 20 -4.59 -5.00 -3.25
N ILE A 21 -4.86 -3.81 -2.70
CA ILE A 21 -4.18 -2.57 -3.11
C ILE A 21 -2.68 -2.66 -2.83
N ALA A 22 -2.29 -3.13 -1.64
CA ALA A 22 -0.89 -3.33 -1.27
C ALA A 22 -0.21 -4.35 -2.21
N ALA A 23 -0.86 -5.47 -2.50
CA ALA A 23 -0.35 -6.50 -3.40
C ALA A 23 -0.12 -5.95 -4.82
N HIS A 24 -1.04 -5.15 -5.35
CA HIS A 24 -0.89 -4.54 -6.67
C HIS A 24 0.34 -3.62 -6.74
N LEU A 25 0.55 -2.79 -5.72
CA LEU A 25 1.69 -1.88 -5.63
C LEU A 25 3.02 -2.63 -5.48
N VAL A 26 3.05 -3.69 -4.68
CA VAL A 26 4.23 -4.57 -4.55
C VAL A 26 4.55 -5.26 -5.88
N ASN A 27 3.54 -5.68 -6.65
CA ASN A 27 3.72 -6.31 -7.96
C ASN A 27 4.43 -5.40 -8.97
N VAL A 28 4.19 -4.08 -8.91
CA VAL A 28 4.90 -3.08 -9.72
C VAL A 28 6.18 -2.56 -9.07
N LYS A 29 6.70 -3.28 -8.05
CA LYS A 29 7.95 -2.99 -7.33
C LYS A 29 7.94 -1.67 -6.57
N VAL A 30 6.78 -1.19 -6.14
CA VAL A 30 6.67 -0.04 -5.22
C VAL A 30 6.68 -0.57 -3.78
N PRO A 31 7.62 -0.13 -2.92
CA PRO A 31 7.62 -0.53 -1.52
C PRO A 31 6.34 -0.08 -0.82
N VAL A 32 5.67 -1.00 -0.12
CA VAL A 32 4.42 -0.74 0.61
C VAL A 32 4.56 -1.07 2.09
N VAL A 33 4.03 -0.20 2.93
CA VAL A 33 3.76 -0.47 4.35
C VAL A 33 2.26 -0.71 4.49
N LEU A 34 1.86 -1.93 4.83
CA LEU A 34 0.47 -2.25 5.18
C LEU A 34 0.34 -2.20 6.70
N PHE A 35 -0.48 -1.30 7.20
CA PHE A 35 -0.72 -1.12 8.63
C PHE A 35 -2.19 -1.36 8.94
N ASP A 36 -2.47 -2.14 9.97
CA ASP A 36 -3.82 -2.30 10.51
C ASP A 36 -3.81 -2.12 12.02
N LEU A 37 -4.94 -1.66 12.56
CA LEU A 37 -5.12 -1.58 14.00
C LEU A 37 -5.42 -2.99 14.54
N PRO A 38 -4.89 -3.35 15.72
CA PRO A 38 -5.28 -4.60 16.37
C PRO A 38 -6.79 -4.60 16.59
N ALA A 39 -7.43 -5.73 16.30
CA ALA A 39 -8.82 -5.94 16.67
C ALA A 39 -8.95 -5.82 18.20
N LYS A 40 -9.99 -5.13 18.66
CA LYS A 40 -10.28 -4.96 20.08
C LYS A 40 -10.73 -6.27 20.72
#